data_AF-A0A917BCZ2-F1
#
_entry.id   AF-A0A917BCZ2-F1
#
_cell.length_a   1.000
_cell.length_b   1.000
_cell.length_c   1.000
_cell.angle_alpha   90.00
_cell.angle_beta   90.00
_cell.angle_gamma   90.00
#
_symmetry.space_group_name_H-M   'P 1'
#
loop_
_entity.id
_entity.type
_entity.pdbx_description
1 polymer ?
#
loop_
_entity_poly.entity_id
_entity_poly.type
_entity_poly.pdbx_seq_one_letter_code
_entity_poly.pdbx_strand_id
1 'polypeptide(L)'
;MGADLARQQERQQAALDKRWDQLLRCVPEEVLQALIVAFADNEAAAAPLGVDGAEVSLVVVVPSLSTIPERRPGLTKSGNLSLKKMTKTETAKTYKQLVFGHVLVTLREAFAVAPGLKSARIVALRSSSDATKGRPEALLAATCSREALAAIPWSHVDAADAAVQSLSDAVFIEKGVTRALQPIPADKHPDIKKVLSVVDFSEG
;
A
#
# COMPACT_ATOMS: atom_id res chain seq x y z
N MET A 1 -17.42 31.49 32.07
CA MET A 1 -17.58 31.24 30.61
C MET A 1 -16.27 31.39 29.85
N GLY A 2 -15.63 32.56 29.76
CA GLY A 2 -14.33 32.72 29.04
C GLY A 2 -13.15 31.94 29.65
N ALA A 3 -13.02 31.93 30.99
CA ALA A 3 -11.96 31.20 31.68
C ALA A 3 -12.14 29.66 31.65
N ASP A 4 -13.37 29.17 31.42
CA ASP A 4 -13.65 27.74 31.29
C ASP A 4 -13.31 27.24 29.90
N LEU A 5 -13.62 28.05 28.88
CA LEU A 5 -13.24 27.78 27.49
C LEU A 5 -11.71 27.78 27.31
N ALA A 6 -11.01 28.74 27.91
CA ALA A 6 -9.54 28.79 27.85
C ALA A 6 -8.90 27.55 28.50
N ARG A 7 -9.38 27.15 29.68
CA ARG A 7 -8.93 25.91 30.35
C ARG A 7 -9.26 24.65 29.55
N GLN A 8 -10.38 24.62 28.84
CA GLN A 8 -10.74 23.52 27.95
C GLN A 8 -9.81 23.46 26.74
N GLN A 9 -9.50 24.60 26.12
CA GLN A 9 -8.57 24.69 24.99
C GLN A 9 -7.16 24.26 25.39
N GLU A 10 -6.64 24.72 26.53
CA GLU A 10 -5.33 24.31 27.04
C GLU A 10 -5.23 22.80 27.25
N ARG A 11 -6.27 22.18 27.82
CA ARG A 11 -6.32 20.71 28.00
C ARG A 11 -6.35 19.97 26.67
N GLN A 12 -7.08 20.47 25.68
CA GLN A 12 -7.12 19.88 24.35
C GLN A 12 -5.77 20.00 23.65
N GLN A 13 -5.13 21.17 23.72
CA GLN A 13 -3.80 21.39 23.14
C GLN A 13 -2.76 20.47 23.78
N ALA A 14 -2.73 20.39 25.12
CA ALA A 14 -1.80 19.51 25.83
C ALA A 14 -1.99 18.02 25.46
N ALA A 15 -3.22 17.59 25.20
CA ALA A 15 -3.50 16.23 24.74
C ALA A 15 -2.97 15.99 23.31
N LEU A 16 -3.16 16.96 22.40
CA LEU A 16 -2.63 16.88 21.04
C LEU A 16 -1.11 16.87 21.01
N ASP A 17 -0.47 17.74 21.81
CA ASP A 17 1.00 17.81 21.90
C ASP A 17 1.59 16.51 22.43
N LYS A 18 0.96 15.92 23.45
CA LYS A 18 1.36 14.61 23.97
C LYS A 18 1.26 13.53 22.89
N ARG A 19 0.14 13.48 22.16
CA ARG A 19 -0.05 12.50 21.09
C ARG A 19 0.96 12.69 19.96
N TRP A 20 1.25 13.94 19.60
CA TRP A 20 2.26 14.28 18.60
C TRP A 20 3.66 13.81 19.00
N ASP A 21 4.08 14.04 20.25
CA ASP A 21 5.35 13.52 20.78
C ASP A 21 5.40 11.98 20.75
N GLN A 22 4.30 11.31 21.07
CA GLN A 22 4.22 9.85 21.00
C GLN A 22 4.39 9.32 19.56
N LEU A 23 3.82 9.99 18.56
CA LEU A 23 4.01 9.64 17.14
C LEU A 23 5.43 9.90 16.65
N LEU A 24 6.09 10.97 17.13
CA LEU A 24 7.50 11.25 16.84
C LEU A 24 8.44 10.20 17.44
N ARG A 25 8.10 9.66 18.62
CA ARG A 25 8.87 8.61 19.31
C ARG A 25 8.50 7.19 18.89
N CYS A 26 7.58 7.03 17.94
CA CYS A 26 7.06 5.74 17.50
C CYS A 26 6.49 4.88 18.63
N VAL A 27 5.75 5.47 19.57
CA VAL A 27 5.04 4.68 20.60
C VAL A 27 4.08 3.72 19.88
N PRO A 28 4.25 2.38 20.02
CA PRO A 28 3.57 1.41 19.15
C PRO A 28 2.05 1.56 19.10
N GLU A 29 1.41 1.68 20.27
CA GLU A 29 -0.05 1.79 20.36
C GLU A 29 -0.58 3.04 19.64
N GLU A 30 0.08 4.19 19.81
CA GLU A 30 -0.34 5.44 19.17
C GLU A 30 -0.12 5.44 17.66
N VAL A 31 1.00 4.87 17.20
CA VAL A 31 1.27 4.71 15.76
C VAL A 31 0.23 3.78 15.14
N LEU A 32 -0.03 2.62 15.74
CA LEU A 32 -1.03 1.68 15.25
C LEU A 32 -2.42 2.32 15.18
N GLN A 33 -2.84 3.00 16.26
CA GLN A 33 -4.14 3.66 16.29
C GLN A 33 -4.24 4.77 15.23
N ALA A 34 -3.21 5.59 15.07
CA ALA A 34 -3.20 6.66 14.07
C ALA A 34 -3.28 6.09 12.64
N LEU A 35 -2.54 5.01 12.36
CA LEU A 35 -2.58 4.34 11.06
C LEU A 35 -3.93 3.68 10.78
N ILE A 36 -4.54 3.01 11.77
CA ILE A 36 -5.89 2.43 11.62
C ILE A 36 -6.90 3.51 11.25
N VAL A 37 -6.87 4.66 11.94
CA VAL A 37 -7.76 5.78 11.65
C VAL A 37 -7.49 6.35 10.26
N ALA A 38 -6.22 6.53 9.88
CA ALA A 38 -5.85 7.08 8.59
C ALA A 38 -6.23 6.17 7.42
N PHE A 39 -6.08 4.85 7.57
CA PHE A 39 -6.42 3.90 6.51
C PHE A 39 -7.92 3.61 6.40
N ALA A 40 -8.71 3.91 7.44
CA ALA A 40 -10.15 3.67 7.43
C ALA A 40 -10.90 4.48 6.34
N ASP A 41 -10.32 5.58 5.87
CA ASP A 41 -10.92 6.47 4.86
C ASP A 41 -10.40 6.20 3.42
N ASN A 42 -9.49 5.23 3.26
CA ASN A 42 -8.82 5.02 1.98
C ASN A 42 -9.54 3.98 1.12
N GLU A 43 -9.58 4.22 -0.20
CA GLU A 43 -10.11 3.25 -1.17
C GLU A 43 -9.31 1.94 -1.19
N ALA A 44 -8.03 1.99 -0.79
CA ALA A 44 -7.18 0.82 -0.61
C ALA A 44 -7.28 0.32 0.84
N ALA A 45 -7.83 -0.88 1.05
CA ALA A 45 -7.90 -1.49 2.36
C ALA A 45 -6.48 -1.88 2.85
N ALA A 46 -5.88 -1.03 3.69
CA ALA A 46 -4.60 -1.28 4.33
C ALA A 46 -4.76 -1.45 5.84
N ALA A 47 -3.91 -2.27 6.44
CA ALA A 47 -3.91 -2.50 7.88
C ALA A 47 -2.49 -2.58 8.42
N PRO A 48 -2.20 -1.89 9.55
CA PRO A 48 -0.96 -2.10 10.26
C PRO A 48 -1.03 -3.40 11.08
N LEU A 49 0.03 -4.19 11.03
CA LEU A 49 0.16 -5.44 11.79
C LEU A 49 0.94 -5.27 13.10
N GLY A 50 1.86 -4.31 13.15
CA GLY A 50 2.73 -4.09 14.30
C GLY A 50 3.77 -3.01 14.05
N VAL A 51 4.39 -2.53 15.14
CA VAL A 51 5.49 -1.55 15.13
C VAL A 51 6.63 -2.12 15.97
N ASP A 52 7.84 -2.11 15.42
CA ASP A 52 9.07 -2.48 16.12
C ASP A 52 10.09 -1.33 15.97
N GLY A 53 10.39 -0.67 17.09
CA GLY A 53 11.17 0.58 17.07
C GLY A 53 10.52 1.63 16.16
N ALA A 54 11.23 2.02 15.10
CA ALA A 54 10.76 2.98 14.09
C ALA A 54 10.34 2.31 12.76
N GLU A 55 10.14 1.00 12.77
CA GLU A 55 9.66 0.23 11.61
C GLU A 55 8.22 -0.24 11.83
N VAL A 56 7.37 -0.07 10.82
CA VAL A 56 5.99 -0.59 10.83
C VAL A 56 5.85 -1.78 9.87
N SER A 57 5.08 -2.79 10.27
CA SER A 57 4.65 -3.87 9.37
C SER A 57 3.22 -3.61 8.88
N LEU A 58 3.01 -3.68 7.57
CA LEU A 58 1.77 -3.32 6.89
C LEU A 58 1.31 -4.44 5.95
N VAL A 59 0.00 -4.55 5.78
CA VAL A 59 -0.62 -5.22 4.64
C VAL A 59 -1.47 -4.24 3.86
N VAL A 60 -1.49 -4.40 2.54
CA VAL A 60 -2.38 -3.65 1.65
C VAL A 60 -3.12 -4.62 0.75
N VAL A 61 -4.44 -4.51 0.73
CA VAL A 61 -5.28 -5.24 -0.22
C VAL A 61 -5.34 -4.44 -1.51
N VAL A 62 -4.96 -5.08 -2.61
CA VAL A 62 -4.97 -4.50 -3.95
C VAL A 62 -6.10 -5.11 -4.77
N PRO A 63 -6.65 -4.34 -5.73
CA PRO A 63 -7.70 -4.85 -6.60
C PRO A 63 -7.28 -6.09 -7.39
N SER A 64 -8.27 -6.88 -7.80
CA SER A 64 -8.04 -8.02 -8.68
C SER A 64 -7.73 -7.56 -10.11
N LEU A 65 -7.22 -8.49 -10.93
CA LEU A 65 -6.92 -8.19 -12.34
C LEU A 65 -8.16 -7.77 -13.15
N SER A 66 -9.36 -8.19 -12.74
CA SER A 66 -10.61 -7.85 -13.43
C SER A 66 -11.00 -6.38 -13.29
N THR A 67 -10.39 -5.63 -12.37
CA THR A 67 -10.55 -4.17 -12.27
C THR A 67 -9.90 -3.44 -13.44
N ILE A 68 -8.96 -4.07 -14.15
CA ILE A 68 -8.32 -3.47 -15.31
C ILE A 68 -9.29 -3.50 -16.51
N PRO A 69 -9.57 -2.36 -17.16
CA PRO A 69 -10.51 -2.31 -18.27
C PRO A 69 -10.00 -3.13 -19.47
N GLU A 70 -10.93 -3.70 -20.23
CA GLU A 70 -10.60 -4.45 -21.46
C GLU A 70 -10.21 -3.54 -22.63
N ARG A 71 -10.61 -2.28 -22.58
CA ARG A 71 -10.41 -1.29 -23.65
C ARG A 71 -9.86 0.01 -23.08
N ARG A 72 -9.02 0.67 -23.86
CA ARG A 72 -8.49 2.00 -23.54
C ARG A 72 -8.87 3.03 -24.60
N PRO A 73 -9.01 4.31 -24.22
CA PRO A 73 -9.07 5.39 -25.17
C PRO A 73 -7.83 5.40 -26.08
N GLY A 74 -8.06 5.73 -27.35
CA GLY A 74 -7.01 5.94 -28.33
C GLY A 74 -7.56 6.67 -29.55
N LEU A 75 -6.72 6.91 -30.54
CA LEU A 75 -7.14 7.57 -31.78
C LEU A 75 -7.16 6.58 -32.95
N THR A 76 -8.12 6.75 -33.86
CA THR A 76 -8.08 6.09 -35.17
C THR A 76 -6.95 6.68 -36.02
N LYS A 77 -6.63 6.06 -37.16
CA LYS A 77 -5.65 6.62 -38.11
C LYS A 77 -6.02 8.03 -38.60
N SER A 78 -7.31 8.36 -38.57
CA SER A 78 -7.86 9.66 -38.97
C SER A 78 -7.97 10.66 -37.80
N GLY A 79 -7.48 10.32 -36.60
CA GLY A 79 -7.48 11.22 -35.44
C GLY A 79 -8.77 11.25 -34.61
N ASN A 80 -9.78 10.45 -34.95
CA ASN A 80 -11.02 10.37 -34.17
C ASN A 80 -10.82 9.54 -32.89
N LEU A 81 -11.49 9.93 -31.80
CA LEU A 81 -11.50 9.15 -30.56
C LEU A 81 -12.06 7.74 -30.82
N SER A 82 -11.41 6.74 -30.26
CA SER A 82 -11.75 5.32 -30.41
C SER A 82 -11.45 4.54 -29.13
N LEU A 83 -12.14 3.42 -28.94
CA LEU A 83 -11.82 2.45 -27.90
C LEU A 83 -11.07 1.28 -28.53
N LYS A 84 -9.82 1.07 -28.10
CA LYS A 84 -8.98 -0.03 -28.58
C LYS A 84 -8.92 -1.12 -27.51
N LYS A 85 -9.05 -2.38 -27.95
CA LYS A 85 -8.85 -3.53 -27.07
C LYS A 85 -7.41 -3.52 -26.55
N MET A 86 -7.26 -3.64 -25.24
CA MET A 86 -5.95 -3.77 -24.62
C MET A 86 -5.35 -5.13 -24.93
N THR A 87 -4.07 -5.14 -25.28
CA THR A 87 -3.28 -6.36 -25.40
C THR A 87 -3.01 -6.96 -24.02
N LYS A 88 -2.69 -8.25 -23.94
CA LYS A 88 -2.33 -8.91 -22.68
C LYS A 88 -1.14 -8.24 -21.99
N THR A 89 -0.17 -7.74 -22.75
CA THR A 89 1.00 -7.00 -22.23
C THR A 89 0.60 -5.67 -21.64
N GLU A 90 -0.28 -4.91 -22.30
CA GLU A 90 -0.79 -3.64 -21.76
C GLU A 90 -1.58 -3.88 -20.47
N THR A 91 -2.48 -4.86 -20.45
CA THR A 91 -3.23 -5.24 -19.25
C THR A 91 -2.30 -5.62 -18.10
N ALA A 92 -1.28 -6.45 -18.35
CA ALA A 92 -0.29 -6.83 -17.35
C ALA A 92 0.51 -5.62 -16.82
N LYS A 93 0.94 -4.73 -17.71
CA LYS A 93 1.67 -3.50 -17.32
C LYS A 93 0.78 -2.59 -16.47
N THR A 94 -0.45 -2.32 -16.89
CA THR A 94 -1.40 -1.47 -16.15
C THR A 94 -1.73 -2.07 -14.79
N TYR A 95 -1.92 -3.39 -14.70
CA TYR A 95 -2.14 -4.05 -13.42
C TYR A 95 -0.96 -3.90 -12.47
N LYS A 96 0.27 -4.05 -12.96
CA LYS A 96 1.47 -3.83 -12.14
C LYS A 96 1.54 -2.40 -11.61
N GLN A 97 1.25 -1.41 -12.45
CA GLN A 97 1.17 0.00 -12.03
C GLN A 97 0.13 0.19 -10.92
N LEU A 98 -1.05 -0.43 -11.05
CA LEU A 98 -2.10 -0.38 -10.04
C LEU A 98 -1.62 -0.94 -8.70
N VAL A 99 -1.05 -2.15 -8.70
CA VAL A 99 -0.57 -2.83 -7.47
C VAL A 99 0.53 -2.01 -6.81
N PHE A 100 1.52 -1.56 -7.58
CA PHE A 100 2.65 -0.82 -7.02
C PHE A 100 2.22 0.59 -6.57
N GLY A 101 1.26 1.20 -7.26
CA GLY A 101 0.66 2.46 -6.86
C GLY A 101 -0.02 2.38 -5.49
N HIS A 102 -0.80 1.32 -5.23
CA HIS A 102 -1.42 1.10 -3.92
C HIS A 102 -0.37 0.98 -2.83
N VAL A 103 0.68 0.18 -3.05
CA VAL A 103 1.81 0.03 -2.12
C VAL A 103 2.45 1.38 -1.81
N LEU A 104 2.78 2.17 -2.83
CA LEU A 104 3.45 3.46 -2.66
C LEU A 104 2.57 4.49 -1.95
N VAL A 105 1.27 4.53 -2.25
CA VAL A 105 0.32 5.43 -1.57
C VAL A 105 0.19 5.07 -0.09
N THR A 106 -0.01 3.79 0.24
CA THR A 106 -0.08 3.32 1.63
C THR A 106 1.20 3.65 2.41
N LEU A 107 2.37 3.50 1.79
CA LEU A 107 3.65 3.87 2.40
C LEU A 107 3.74 5.38 2.66
N ARG A 108 3.31 6.22 1.71
CA ARG A 108 3.31 7.68 1.87
C ARG A 108 2.41 8.12 3.01
N GLU A 109 1.21 7.56 3.09
CA GLU A 109 0.25 7.84 4.16
C GLU A 109 0.80 7.42 5.52
N ALA A 110 1.36 6.21 5.61
CA ALA A 110 1.94 5.72 6.85
C ALA A 110 3.02 6.66 7.39
N PHE A 111 3.91 7.11 6.51
CA PHE A 111 4.97 8.05 6.88
C PHE A 111 4.45 9.47 7.15
N ALA A 112 3.35 9.90 6.54
CA ALA A 112 2.74 11.19 6.82
C ALA A 112 2.07 11.21 8.21
N VAL A 113 1.38 10.13 8.57
CA VAL A 113 0.61 10.01 9.80
C VAL A 113 1.49 9.78 11.02
N ALA A 114 2.55 8.97 10.87
CA ALA A 114 3.50 8.67 11.93
C ALA A 114 4.90 9.18 11.55
N PRO A 115 5.21 10.46 11.81
CA PRO A 115 6.45 11.12 11.36
C PRO A 115 7.74 10.52 11.94
N GLY A 116 7.66 9.84 13.09
CA GLY A 116 8.81 9.15 13.69
C GLY A 116 9.28 7.94 12.88
N LEU A 117 8.39 7.29 12.13
CA LEU A 117 8.71 6.05 11.39
C LEU A 117 9.83 6.30 10.38
N LYS A 118 10.78 5.37 10.33
CA LYS A 118 11.94 5.39 9.41
C LYS A 118 11.83 4.34 8.32
N SER A 119 11.16 3.23 8.58
CA SER A 119 10.93 2.20 7.58
C SER A 119 9.55 1.56 7.72
N ALA A 120 9.14 0.87 6.66
CA ALA A 120 7.93 0.07 6.64
C ALA A 120 8.19 -1.22 5.84
N ARG A 121 7.74 -2.35 6.38
CA ARG A 121 7.60 -3.61 5.63
C ARG A 121 6.17 -3.73 5.17
N ILE A 122 5.97 -4.09 3.91
CA ILE A 122 4.64 -4.13 3.32
C ILE A 122 4.46 -5.38 2.48
N VAL A 123 3.29 -6.01 2.62
CA VAL A 123 2.84 -7.11 1.76
C VAL A 123 1.57 -6.69 1.03
N ALA A 124 1.61 -6.73 -0.30
CA ALA A 124 0.45 -6.50 -1.15
C ALA A 124 -0.29 -7.82 -1.39
N LEU A 125 -1.57 -7.84 -1.03
CA LEU A 125 -2.45 -9.01 -1.07
C LEU A 125 -3.61 -8.76 -2.02
N ARG A 126 -4.06 -9.78 -2.73
CA ARG A 126 -5.37 -9.75 -3.41
C ARG A 126 -6.20 -10.96 -3.02
N SER A 127 -7.51 -10.86 -3.19
CA SER A 127 -8.39 -12.03 -3.15
C SER A 127 -7.95 -13.05 -4.20
N SER A 128 -7.97 -14.33 -3.85
CA SER A 128 -7.70 -15.42 -4.79
C SER A 128 -8.68 -15.38 -5.96
N SER A 129 -8.17 -15.55 -7.18
CA SER A 129 -9.02 -15.75 -8.36
C SER A 129 -9.74 -17.11 -8.37
N ASP A 130 -9.30 -18.03 -7.50
CA ASP A 130 -9.89 -19.33 -7.30
C ASP A 130 -10.68 -19.33 -5.98
N ALA A 131 -12.01 -19.22 -6.09
CA ALA A 131 -12.93 -19.19 -4.95
C ALA A 131 -12.81 -20.44 -4.06
N THR A 132 -12.36 -21.57 -4.61
CA THR A 132 -12.19 -22.81 -3.82
C THR A 132 -10.99 -22.77 -2.88
N LYS A 133 -10.02 -21.87 -3.13
CA LYS A 133 -8.85 -21.71 -2.27
C LYS A 133 -9.06 -20.73 -1.13
N GLY A 134 -10.03 -19.80 -1.26
CA GLY A 134 -10.48 -18.87 -0.20
C GLY A 134 -9.42 -17.99 0.48
N ARG A 135 -8.14 -18.12 0.11
CA ARG A 135 -7.01 -17.51 0.81
C ARG A 135 -6.44 -16.36 0.01
N PRO A 136 -5.96 -15.29 0.67
CA PRO A 136 -5.27 -14.22 -0.03
C PRO A 136 -4.05 -14.71 -0.80
N GLU A 137 -3.80 -14.05 -1.92
CA GLU A 137 -2.58 -14.22 -2.72
C GLU A 137 -1.67 -13.01 -2.51
N ALA A 138 -0.45 -13.24 -2.03
CA ALA A 138 0.57 -12.20 -1.96
C ALA A 138 1.16 -11.94 -3.35
N LEU A 139 1.21 -10.68 -3.79
CA LEU A 139 1.77 -10.28 -5.09
C LEU A 139 3.14 -9.59 -4.96
N LEU A 140 3.36 -8.90 -3.86
CA LEU A 140 4.59 -8.19 -3.54
C LEU A 140 4.84 -8.25 -2.04
N ALA A 141 6.08 -8.45 -1.63
CA ALA A 141 6.56 -8.16 -0.28
C ALA A 141 7.82 -7.31 -0.40
N ALA A 142 7.95 -6.24 0.37
CA ALA A 142 9.11 -5.37 0.31
C ALA A 142 9.30 -4.57 1.59
N THR A 143 10.47 -3.95 1.72
CA THR A 143 10.78 -2.92 2.71
C THR A 143 10.92 -1.58 2.00
N CYS A 144 10.55 -0.49 2.67
CA CYS A 144 10.77 0.86 2.18
C CYS A 144 11.24 1.74 3.32
N SER A 145 12.29 2.53 3.12
CA SER A 145 12.66 3.60 4.05
C SER A 145 11.95 4.89 3.70
N ARG A 146 11.71 5.74 4.70
CA ARG A 146 11.18 7.10 4.50
C ARG A 146 12.08 7.88 3.55
N GLU A 147 13.39 7.79 3.73
CA GLU A 147 14.38 8.51 2.96
C GLU A 147 14.34 8.10 1.48
N ALA A 148 14.25 6.80 1.18
CA ALA A 148 14.16 6.32 -0.19
C ALA A 148 12.85 6.76 -0.87
N LEU A 149 11.72 6.70 -0.15
CA LEU A 149 10.43 7.16 -0.68
C LEU A 149 10.40 8.67 -0.93
N ALA A 150 11.03 9.46 -0.06
CA ALA A 150 11.12 10.91 -0.18
C ALA A 150 12.00 11.36 -1.36
N ALA A 151 12.94 10.53 -1.79
CA ALA A 151 13.84 10.81 -2.90
C ALA A 151 13.22 10.60 -4.30
N ILE A 152 12.00 10.05 -4.39
CA ILE A 152 11.37 9.74 -5.68
C ILE A 152 11.00 11.04 -6.43
N PRO A 153 11.40 11.18 -7.71
CA PRO A 153 10.98 12.30 -8.55
C PRO A 153 9.59 12.05 -9.15
N TRP A 154 8.54 12.17 -8.34
CA TRP A 154 7.14 11.79 -8.67
C TRP A 154 6.59 12.37 -9.98
N SER A 155 7.10 13.51 -10.45
CA SER A 155 6.71 14.14 -11.71
C SER A 155 7.27 13.45 -12.97
N HIS A 156 8.21 12.53 -12.81
CA HIS A 156 9.00 11.97 -13.91
C HIS A 156 9.02 10.45 -13.99
N VAL A 157 8.45 9.75 -12.99
CA VAL A 157 8.43 8.30 -12.94
C VAL A 157 7.02 7.78 -12.79
N ASP A 158 6.75 6.61 -13.37
CA ASP A 158 5.53 5.88 -13.10
C ASP A 158 5.66 5.06 -11.80
N ALA A 159 4.57 4.44 -11.34
CA ALA A 159 4.56 3.72 -10.08
C ALA A 159 5.46 2.48 -10.09
N ALA A 160 5.66 1.84 -11.26
CA ALA A 160 6.57 0.72 -11.35
C ALA A 160 8.02 1.14 -11.16
N ASP A 161 8.42 2.21 -11.85
CA ASP A 161 9.78 2.74 -11.75
C ASP A 161 10.05 3.33 -10.37
N ALA A 162 9.07 4.03 -9.78
CA ALA A 162 9.14 4.53 -8.41
C ALA A 162 9.36 3.40 -7.39
N ALA A 163 8.61 2.31 -7.49
CA ALA A 163 8.74 1.17 -6.59
C ALA A 163 10.11 0.50 -6.73
N VAL A 164 10.63 0.33 -7.95
CA VAL A 164 11.98 -0.22 -8.16
C VAL A 164 13.07 0.64 -7.53
N GLN A 165 12.87 1.97 -7.49
CA GLN A 165 13.83 2.90 -6.90
C GLN A 165 13.77 2.96 -5.36
N SER A 166 12.59 2.80 -4.76
CA SER A 166 12.42 2.99 -3.32
C SER A 166 12.30 1.72 -2.50
N LEU A 167 11.90 0.60 -3.10
CA LEU A 167 11.69 -0.65 -2.38
C LEU A 167 12.98 -1.45 -2.29
N SER A 168 13.36 -1.86 -1.08
CA SER A 168 14.42 -2.84 -0.81
C SER A 168 13.81 -4.20 -0.48
N ASP A 169 14.63 -5.24 -0.58
CA ASP A 169 14.24 -6.63 -0.27
C ASP A 169 12.96 -7.08 -1.00
N ALA A 170 12.71 -6.52 -2.18
CA ALA A 170 11.48 -6.70 -2.92
C ALA A 170 11.38 -8.12 -3.49
N VAL A 171 10.33 -8.82 -3.10
CA VAL A 171 9.94 -10.13 -3.62
C VAL A 171 8.64 -9.97 -4.39
N PHE A 172 8.69 -10.19 -5.69
CA PHE A 172 7.52 -10.32 -6.57
C PHE A 172 7.88 -11.23 -7.74
N ILE A 173 6.87 -11.87 -8.35
CA ILE A 173 7.09 -12.82 -9.45
C ILE A 173 6.46 -12.27 -10.72
N GLU A 174 7.26 -12.14 -11.77
CA GLU A 174 6.77 -11.89 -13.13
C GLU A 174 6.94 -13.15 -13.99
N LYS A 175 5.94 -13.47 -14.82
CA LYS A 175 5.98 -14.67 -15.69
C LYS A 175 5.63 -14.36 -17.14
N GLY A 176 6.30 -15.07 -18.04
CA GLY A 176 6.05 -15.06 -19.48
C GLY A 176 6.48 -13.78 -20.18
N VAL A 177 6.23 -13.72 -21.49
CA VAL A 177 6.60 -12.58 -22.35
C VAL A 177 5.88 -11.28 -21.98
N THR A 178 4.72 -11.37 -21.35
CA THR A 178 3.95 -10.20 -20.89
C THR A 178 4.43 -9.65 -19.55
N ARG A 179 5.32 -10.38 -18.85
CA ARG A 179 5.78 -10.07 -17.49
C ARG A 179 4.62 -9.81 -16.52
N ALA A 180 3.61 -10.67 -16.57
CA ALA A 180 2.44 -10.53 -15.69
C ALA A 180 2.83 -10.86 -14.25
N LEU A 181 2.37 -10.04 -13.29
CA LEU A 181 2.51 -10.33 -11.86
C LEU A 181 1.82 -11.65 -11.53
N GLN A 182 2.47 -12.48 -10.72
CA GLN A 182 1.98 -13.76 -10.24
C GLN A 182 2.02 -13.81 -8.71
N PRO A 183 1.16 -14.63 -8.10
CA PRO A 183 1.23 -14.89 -6.66
C PRO A 183 2.60 -15.42 -6.25
N ILE A 184 3.11 -14.90 -5.14
CA ILE A 184 4.33 -15.37 -4.49
C ILE A 184 4.03 -16.76 -3.89
N PRO A 185 4.84 -17.79 -4.20
CA PRO A 185 4.66 -19.11 -3.61
C PRO A 185 4.94 -19.10 -2.10
N ALA A 186 3.89 -19.02 -1.27
CA ALA A 186 4.01 -18.87 0.18
C ALA A 186 4.86 -19.96 0.86
N ASP A 187 4.86 -21.19 0.34
CA ASP A 187 5.67 -22.29 0.90
C ASP A 187 7.18 -22.06 0.78
N LYS A 188 7.62 -21.16 -0.11
CA LYS A 188 9.03 -20.75 -0.23
C LYS A 188 9.39 -19.54 0.64
N HIS A 189 8.39 -18.91 1.26
CA HIS A 189 8.54 -17.67 2.03
C HIS A 189 7.78 -17.77 3.36
N PRO A 190 8.39 -18.36 4.42
CA PRO A 190 7.72 -18.61 5.69
C PRO A 190 7.11 -17.36 6.34
N ASP A 191 7.77 -16.20 6.20
CA ASP A 191 7.26 -14.97 6.81
C ASP A 191 6.03 -14.42 6.07
N ILE A 192 6.00 -14.53 4.74
CA ILE A 192 4.80 -14.22 3.96
C ILE A 192 3.67 -15.20 4.31
N LYS A 193 3.99 -16.48 4.51
CA LYS A 193 3.01 -17.48 4.95
C LYS A 193 2.39 -17.16 6.31
N LYS A 194 3.17 -16.63 7.27
CA LYS A 194 2.64 -16.15 8.56
C LYS A 194 1.66 -14.99 8.37
N VAL A 195 2.03 -13.99 7.55
CA VAL A 195 1.13 -12.85 7.24
C VAL A 195 -0.18 -13.35 6.62
N LEU A 196 -0.11 -14.24 5.63
CA LEU A 196 -1.29 -14.80 4.99
C LEU A 196 -2.18 -15.63 5.94
N SER A 197 -1.64 -16.16 7.04
CA SER A 197 -2.40 -16.95 8.00
C SER A 197 -3.22 -16.12 9.00
N VAL A 198 -2.90 -14.84 9.15
CA VAL A 198 -3.57 -13.93 10.09
C VAL A 198 -4.52 -12.95 9.39
N VAL A 199 -4.47 -12.87 8.06
CA VAL A 199 -5.36 -12.03 7.26
C VAL A 199 -6.56 -12.85 6.81
N ASP A 200 -7.74 -12.50 7.34
CA ASP A 200 -9.01 -13.06 6.89
C ASP A 200 -9.65 -12.12 5.87
N PHE A 201 -9.93 -12.64 4.67
CA PHE A 201 -10.75 -11.93 3.69
C PHE A 201 -12.18 -12.35 3.95
N SER A 202 -12.84 -11.72 4.92
CA SER A 202 -14.29 -11.85 5.03
C SER A 202 -14.91 -11.35 3.72
N GLU A 203 -15.71 -12.19 3.06
CA GLU A 203 -16.46 -11.82 1.86
C GLU A 203 -17.18 -10.50 2.10
N GLY A 204 -16.80 -9.47 1.34
CA GLY A 204 -17.58 -8.23 1.22
C GLY A 204 -18.76 -8.43 0.30
#